data_AF-A0A8S3YC16-F1
#
_entry.id   AF-A0A8S3YC16-F1
#
_cell.length_a   1.000
_cell.length_b   1.000
_cell.length_c   1.000
_cell.angle_alpha   90.00
_cell.angle_beta   90.00
_cell.angle_gamma   90.00
#
_symmetry.space_group_name_H-M   'P 1'
#
loop_
_entity.id
_entity.type
_entity.pdbx_description
1 polymer ?
#
loop_
_entity_poly.entity_id
_entity_poly.type
_entity_poly.pdbx_seq_one_letter_code
_entity_poly.pdbx_strand_id
1 'polypeptide(L)'
;MAFAGTNISLFQPDITQKLTERIDDLKQKIATWGKRIRRFTERSRRFNQNRLFQSDQKRLYKSLERPKVCGAGQGPDQADIIAFWRGLWSEPVNHSEGPWMEVVASQGASVTPMDPITITPEDVDEAVRKVPNWKSPGLEGLHHYWL
;
A
#
# COMPACT_ATOMS: atom_id res chain seq x y z
N MET A 1 32.21 17.30 -43.91
CA MET A 1 32.17 18.74 -44.24
C MET A 1 32.46 19.51 -42.95
N ALA A 2 33.59 20.22 -42.90
CA ALA A 2 34.00 21.04 -41.76
C ALA A 2 33.38 22.44 -41.89
N PHE A 3 32.83 22.98 -40.81
CA PHE A 3 32.38 24.37 -40.77
C PHE A 3 33.62 25.28 -40.78
N ALA A 4 33.74 26.11 -41.81
CA ALA A 4 34.88 27.00 -41.98
C ALA A 4 34.87 28.09 -40.90
N GLY A 5 35.90 28.10 -40.04
CA GLY A 5 36.13 29.16 -39.06
C GLY A 5 36.66 28.69 -37.71
N THR A 6 36.52 27.41 -37.37
CA THR A 6 37.09 26.84 -36.14
C THR A 6 37.72 25.49 -36.45
N ASN A 7 39.04 25.35 -36.23
CA ASN A 7 39.76 24.09 -36.31
C ASN A 7 39.39 23.18 -35.12
N ILE A 8 38.11 22.84 -34.97
CA ILE A 8 37.61 21.95 -33.92
C ILE A 8 37.27 20.62 -34.59
N SER A 9 38.19 19.66 -34.46
CA SER A 9 37.94 18.28 -34.88
C SER A 9 37.11 17.58 -33.81
N LEU A 10 35.94 17.05 -34.21
CA LEU A 10 35.08 16.23 -33.33
C LEU A 10 35.74 14.90 -32.90
N PHE A 11 36.92 14.57 -33.43
CA PHE A 11 37.68 13.35 -33.10
C PHE A 11 38.70 13.55 -31.97
N GLN A 12 38.76 14.74 -31.37
CA GLN A 12 39.63 14.97 -30.22
C GLN A 12 38.98 14.36 -28.96
N PRO A 13 39.66 13.44 -28.25
CA PRO A 13 39.07 12.67 -27.16
C PRO A 13 38.55 13.54 -26.01
N ASP A 14 39.21 14.67 -25.74
CA ASP A 14 38.80 15.65 -24.72
C ASP A 14 37.46 16.35 -25.08
N ILE A 15 37.22 16.62 -26.37
CA ILE A 15 35.95 17.22 -26.84
C ILE A 15 34.83 16.20 -26.72
N THR A 16 35.07 14.95 -27.13
CA THR A 16 34.06 13.89 -27.02
C THR A 16 33.70 13.60 -25.56
N GLN A 17 34.68 13.62 -24.65
CA GLN A 17 34.45 13.42 -23.22
C GLN A 17 33.60 14.56 -22.63
N LYS A 18 33.96 15.82 -22.90
CA LYS A 18 33.17 16.99 -22.47
C LYS A 18 31.74 16.97 -23.00
N LEU A 19 31.53 16.50 -24.23
CA LEU A 19 30.21 16.32 -24.79
C LEU A 19 29.42 15.24 -24.06
N THR A 20 30.03 14.09 -23.76
CA THR A 20 29.36 13.02 -23.00
C THR A 20 29.00 13.45 -21.59
N GLU A 21 29.90 14.12 -20.86
CA GLU A 21 29.64 14.68 -19.54
C GLU A 21 28.47 15.66 -19.59
N ARG A 22 28.45 16.54 -20.60
CA ARG A 22 27.36 17.50 -20.76
C ARG A 22 26.02 16.83 -21.07
N ILE A 23 26.03 15.75 -21.85
CA ILE A 23 24.82 14.97 -22.14
C ILE A 23 24.31 14.29 -20.86
N ASP A 24 25.19 13.70 -20.06
CA ASP A 24 24.81 13.01 -18.84
C ASP A 24 24.30 13.96 -17.76
N ASP A 25 24.91 15.16 -17.64
CA ASP A 25 24.39 16.26 -16.83
C ASP A 25 22.94 16.61 -17.19
N LEU A 26 22.64 16.71 -18.49
CA LEU A 26 21.31 17.04 -18.98
C LEU A 26 20.32 15.91 -18.70
N LYS A 27 20.72 14.65 -18.91
CA LYS A 27 19.89 13.48 -18.56
C LYS A 27 19.59 13.46 -17.06
N GLN A 28 20.58 13.71 -16.22
CA GLN A 28 20.40 13.73 -14.76
C GLN A 28 19.47 14.87 -14.33
N LYS A 29 19.60 16.06 -14.93
CA LYS A 29 18.65 17.16 -14.73
C LYS A 29 17.23 16.76 -15.13
N ILE A 30 17.01 16.22 -16.33
CA ILE A 30 15.68 15.77 -16.77
C ILE A 30 15.10 14.73 -15.80
N ALA A 31 15.90 13.75 -15.39
CA ALA A 31 15.48 12.72 -14.45
C ALA A 31 15.10 13.30 -13.07
N THR A 32 15.87 14.25 -12.55
CA THR A 32 15.58 14.90 -11.26
C THR A 32 14.30 15.75 -11.34
N TRP A 33 14.11 16.51 -12.41
CA TRP A 33 12.86 17.25 -12.65
C TRP A 33 11.65 16.32 -12.76
N GLY A 34 11.77 15.23 -13.52
CA GLY A 34 10.71 14.21 -13.63
C GLY A 34 10.33 13.60 -12.27
N LYS A 35 11.33 13.26 -11.44
CA LYS A 35 11.10 12.78 -10.07
C LYS A 35 10.40 13.83 -9.21
N ARG A 36 10.76 15.11 -9.33
CA ARG A 36 10.15 16.21 -8.58
C ARG A 36 8.67 16.38 -8.94
N ILE A 37 8.35 16.36 -10.23
CA ILE A 37 6.97 16.45 -10.74
C ILE A 37 6.15 15.24 -10.24
N ARG A 38 6.70 14.03 -10.33
CA ARG A 38 6.05 12.81 -9.84
C ARG A 38 5.77 12.88 -8.33
N ARG A 39 6.75 13.30 -7.53
CA ARG A 39 6.56 13.47 -6.08
C ARG A 39 5.48 14.50 -5.75
N PHE A 40 5.46 15.62 -6.46
CA PHE A 40 4.45 16.66 -6.25
C PHE A 40 3.04 16.16 -6.59
N THR A 41 2.89 15.50 -7.74
CA THR A 41 1.60 14.94 -8.17
C THR A 41 1.10 13.84 -7.21
N GLU A 42 1.97 12.93 -6.78
CA GLU A 42 1.64 11.91 -5.78
C GLU A 42 1.25 12.53 -4.42
N ARG A 43 2.00 13.54 -3.95
CA ARG A 43 1.67 14.25 -2.71
C ARG A 43 0.30 14.90 -2.77
N SER A 44 0.02 15.64 -3.84
CA SER A 44 -1.26 16.32 -4.03
C SER A 44 -2.41 15.32 -4.14
N ARG A 45 -2.19 14.20 -4.84
CA ARG A 45 -3.17 13.11 -4.92
C ARG A 45 -3.47 12.54 -3.52
N ARG A 46 -2.44 12.17 -2.75
CA ARG A 46 -2.60 11.63 -1.38
C ARG A 46 -3.30 12.63 -0.47
N PHE A 47 -2.94 13.91 -0.52
CA PHE A 47 -3.59 14.96 0.25
C PHE A 47 -5.09 15.03 -0.04
N ASN A 48 -5.46 15.06 -1.33
CA ASN A 48 -6.86 15.11 -1.73
C ASN A 48 -7.62 13.84 -1.34
N GLN A 49 -7.02 12.66 -1.53
CA GLN A 49 -7.61 11.38 -1.14
C GLN A 49 -7.82 11.28 0.37
N ASN A 50 -6.84 11.69 1.18
CA ASN A 50 -6.94 11.68 2.64
C ASN A 50 -7.99 12.68 3.14
N ARG A 51 -8.05 13.88 2.54
CA ARG A 51 -9.08 14.86 2.86
C ARG A 51 -10.47 14.32 2.53
N LEU A 52 -10.63 13.70 1.36
CA LEU A 52 -11.88 13.08 0.94
C LEU A 52 -12.23 11.88 1.83
N PHE A 53 -11.25 11.09 2.27
CA PHE A 53 -11.47 10.02 3.24
C PHE A 53 -12.03 10.54 4.56
N GLN A 54 -11.51 11.66 5.08
CA GLN A 54 -11.99 12.23 6.33
C GLN A 54 -13.38 12.86 6.20
N SER A 55 -13.69 13.50 5.08
CA SER A 55 -14.97 14.20 4.91
C SER A 55 -16.09 13.34 4.32
N ASP A 56 -15.79 12.47 3.35
CA ASP A 56 -16.75 11.63 2.62
C ASP A 56 -16.07 10.36 2.06
N GLN A 57 -15.97 9.35 2.93
CA GLN A 57 -15.39 8.05 2.59
C GLN A 57 -16.09 7.39 1.40
N LYS A 58 -17.43 7.50 1.32
CA LYS A 58 -18.22 6.88 0.24
C LYS A 58 -17.82 7.42 -1.13
N ARG A 59 -17.60 8.73 -1.25
CA ARG A 59 -17.11 9.33 -2.49
C ARG A 59 -15.70 8.89 -2.84
N LEU A 60 -14.80 8.77 -1.86
CA LEU A 60 -13.47 8.23 -2.11
C LEU A 60 -13.55 6.81 -2.66
N TYR A 61 -14.29 5.92 -2.01
CA TYR A 61 -14.42 4.52 -2.46
C TYR A 61 -15.03 4.44 -3.87
N LYS A 62 -16.08 5.19 -4.17
CA LYS A 62 -16.64 5.30 -5.54
C LYS A 62 -15.63 5.79 -6.57
N SER A 63 -14.67 6.64 -6.18
CA SER A 63 -13.61 7.10 -7.09
C SER A 63 -12.49 6.08 -7.28
N LEU A 64 -12.31 5.17 -6.32
CA LEU A 64 -11.36 4.05 -6.39
C LEU A 64 -11.95 2.85 -7.12
N GLU A 65 -13.27 2.68 -7.06
CA GLU A 65 -14.02 1.77 -7.91
C GLU A 65 -13.73 2.13 -9.37
N ARG A 66 -13.04 1.23 -10.07
CA ARG A 66 -12.94 1.32 -11.53
C ARG A 66 -14.34 1.15 -12.10
N PRO A 67 -14.72 1.85 -13.19
CA PRO A 67 -15.97 1.56 -13.88
C PRO A 67 -16.04 0.06 -14.15
N LYS A 68 -17.06 -0.56 -13.56
CA LYS A 68 -17.35 -2.00 -13.46
C LYS A 68 -16.50 -2.90 -14.36
N VAL A 69 -15.43 -3.47 -13.78
CA VAL A 69 -14.98 -4.83 -14.15
C VAL A 69 -15.85 -5.89 -13.46
N CYS A 70 -16.91 -5.48 -12.75
CA CYS A 70 -18.06 -6.34 -12.55
C CYS A 70 -18.80 -6.40 -13.90
N GLY A 71 -18.29 -7.22 -14.81
CA GLY A 71 -19.04 -7.63 -15.98
C GLY A 71 -20.43 -8.05 -15.53
N ALA A 72 -21.44 -7.78 -16.34
CA ALA A 72 -22.78 -8.32 -16.20
C ALA A 72 -22.80 -9.84 -16.44
N GLY A 73 -21.83 -10.56 -15.86
CA GLY A 73 -21.70 -12.00 -15.87
C GLY A 73 -22.21 -12.54 -14.56
N GLN A 74 -22.85 -13.70 -14.65
CA GLN A 74 -23.19 -14.55 -13.53
C GLN A 74 -21.94 -14.74 -12.66
N GLY A 75 -22.07 -14.58 -11.33
CA GLY A 75 -20.97 -14.80 -10.41
C GLY A 75 -20.40 -16.23 -10.54
N PRO A 76 -19.18 -16.48 -10.05
CA PRO A 76 -18.60 -17.82 -10.06
C PRO A 76 -19.53 -18.81 -9.34
N ASP A 77 -19.56 -20.06 -9.82
CA ASP A 77 -20.41 -21.10 -9.23
C ASP A 77 -19.98 -21.37 -7.78
N GLN A 78 -20.94 -21.77 -6.95
CA GLN A 78 -20.70 -22.05 -5.53
C GLN A 78 -19.64 -23.15 -5.36
N ALA A 79 -19.65 -24.17 -6.24
CA ALA A 79 -18.66 -25.24 -6.21
C ALA A 79 -17.23 -24.71 -6.45
N ASP A 80 -17.07 -23.78 -7.39
CA ASP A 80 -15.78 -23.18 -7.73
C ASP A 80 -15.21 -22.35 -6.57
N ILE A 81 -16.07 -21.59 -5.88
CA ILE A 81 -15.69 -20.82 -4.69
C ILE A 81 -15.21 -21.75 -3.58
N ILE A 82 -15.95 -22.82 -3.32
CA ILE A 82 -15.60 -23.79 -2.27
C ILE A 82 -14.29 -24.50 -2.63
N ALA A 83 -14.13 -24.94 -3.87
CA ALA A 83 -12.92 -25.60 -4.34
C ALA A 83 -11.69 -24.69 -4.22
N PHE A 84 -11.83 -23.42 -4.59
CA PHE A 84 -10.76 -22.42 -4.48
C PHE A 84 -10.30 -22.24 -3.02
N TRP A 85 -11.21 -21.92 -2.11
CA TRP A 85 -10.86 -21.69 -0.70
C TRP A 85 -10.40 -22.97 0.00
N ARG A 86 -11.03 -24.11 -0.32
CA ARG A 86 -10.59 -25.41 0.19
C ARG A 86 -9.16 -25.68 -0.24
N GLY A 87 -8.81 -25.51 -1.51
CA GLY A 87 -7.44 -25.73 -2.00
C GLY A 87 -6.40 -24.85 -1.29
N LEU A 88 -6.73 -23.57 -1.07
CA LEU A 88 -5.84 -22.65 -0.37
C LEU A 88 -5.60 -23.03 1.10
N TRP A 89 -6.62 -23.55 1.78
CA TRP A 89 -6.55 -23.87 3.21
C TRP A 89 -6.25 -25.34 3.51
N SER A 90 -6.42 -26.24 2.55
CA SER A 90 -6.17 -27.68 2.72
C SER A 90 -4.69 -28.02 2.65
N GLU A 91 -3.88 -27.17 2.01
CA GLU A 91 -2.44 -27.39 1.93
C GLU A 91 -1.75 -26.75 3.14
N PRO A 92 -1.15 -27.54 4.04
CA PRO A 92 -0.33 -26.97 5.10
C PRO A 92 0.93 -26.37 4.47
N VAL A 93 0.97 -25.03 4.40
CA VAL A 93 2.15 -24.29 3.95
C VAL A 93 3.07 -24.07 5.14
N ASN A 94 4.30 -24.58 5.07
CA ASN A 94 5.35 -24.19 5.99
C ASN A 94 5.85 -22.80 5.59
N HIS A 95 5.54 -21.79 6.40
CA HIS A 95 6.07 -20.45 6.20
C HIS A 95 7.56 -20.44 6.58
N SER A 96 8.41 -20.01 5.64
CA SER A 96 9.79 -19.69 5.97
C SER A 96 9.81 -18.37 6.74
N GLU A 97 9.99 -18.49 8.04
CA GLU A 97 10.18 -17.38 8.96
C GLU A 97 11.37 -16.52 8.51
N GLY A 98 11.16 -15.21 8.36
CA GLY A 98 12.22 -14.28 7.96
C GLY A 98 13.06 -13.84 9.17
N PRO A 99 14.29 -13.33 8.96
CA PRO A 99 15.19 -12.90 10.07
C PRO A 99 14.58 -11.83 11.00
N TRP A 100 13.53 -11.15 10.56
CA TRP A 100 12.83 -10.15 11.35
C TRP A 100 12.10 -10.74 12.57
N MET A 101 11.75 -12.03 12.59
CA MET A 101 11.11 -12.64 13.76
C MET A 101 12.06 -12.78 14.95
N GLU A 102 13.35 -13.04 14.71
CA GLU A 102 14.38 -12.99 15.77
C GLU A 102 14.52 -11.58 16.35
N VAL A 103 14.40 -10.55 15.50
CA VAL A 103 14.39 -9.14 15.93
C VAL A 103 13.17 -8.84 16.79
N VAL A 104 11.98 -9.30 16.40
CA VAL A 104 10.75 -9.09 17.18
C VAL A 104 10.78 -9.89 18.49
N ALA A 105 11.25 -11.13 18.47
CA ALA A 105 11.38 -11.96 19.67
C ALA A 105 12.36 -11.36 20.68
N SER A 106 13.51 -10.85 20.20
CA SER A 106 14.48 -10.17 21.06
C SER A 106 13.97 -8.85 21.64
N GLN A 107 13.21 -8.07 20.86
CA GLN A 107 12.52 -6.87 21.36
C GLN A 107 11.45 -7.20 22.40
N GLY A 108 10.76 -8.32 22.22
CA GLY A 108 9.70 -8.82 23.11
C GLY A 108 10.21 -9.60 24.32
N ALA A 109 11.50 -9.93 24.41
CA ALA A 109 12.05 -10.79 25.47
C ALA A 109 11.88 -10.21 26.88
N SER A 110 11.76 -8.89 27.01
CA SER A 110 11.50 -8.21 28.28
C SER A 110 10.01 -8.09 28.62
N VAL A 111 9.13 -8.44 27.69
CA VAL A 111 7.68 -8.37 27.88
C VAL A 111 7.21 -9.66 28.56
N THR A 112 6.57 -9.52 29.71
CA THR A 112 5.95 -10.65 30.39
C THR A 112 4.86 -11.26 29.49
N PRO A 113 4.88 -12.57 29.21
CA PRO A 113 3.84 -13.20 28.44
C PRO A 113 2.49 -13.02 29.14
N MET A 114 1.45 -12.73 28.36
CA MET A 114 0.09 -12.62 28.88
C MET A 114 -0.36 -13.99 29.38
N ASP A 115 -0.95 -14.03 30.58
CA ASP A 115 -1.55 -15.24 31.11
C ASP A 115 -2.63 -15.77 30.15
N PRO A 116 -2.82 -17.09 30.07
CA PRO A 116 -3.84 -17.67 29.19
C PRO A 116 -5.23 -17.16 29.59
N ILE A 117 -5.82 -16.32 28.74
CA ILE A 117 -7.19 -15.83 28.90
C ILE A 117 -8.13 -16.90 28.35
N THR A 118 -8.94 -17.48 29.22
CA THR A 118 -10.07 -18.32 28.80
C THR A 118 -11.31 -17.44 28.76
N ILE A 119 -11.80 -17.14 27.56
CA ILE A 119 -13.04 -16.38 27.39
C ILE A 119 -14.21 -17.36 27.50
N THR A 120 -15.03 -17.19 28.53
CA THR A 120 -16.23 -17.98 28.76
C THR A 120 -17.47 -17.31 28.12
N PRO A 121 -18.54 -18.05 27.84
CA PRO A 121 -19.80 -17.47 27.38
C PRO A 121 -20.34 -16.39 28.34
N GLU A 122 -20.15 -16.58 29.64
CA GLU A 122 -20.56 -15.64 30.68
C GLU A 122 -19.82 -14.31 30.57
N ASP A 123 -18.51 -14.33 30.22
CA ASP A 123 -17.71 -13.12 30.01
C ASP A 123 -18.24 -12.30 28.83
N VAL A 124 -18.68 -12.99 27.77
CA VAL A 124 -19.27 -12.34 26.58
C VAL A 124 -20.63 -11.74 26.92
N ASP A 125 -21.48 -12.48 27.63
CA ASP A 125 -22.78 -12.01 28.09
C ASP A 125 -22.66 -10.76 28.98
N GLU A 126 -21.70 -10.77 29.92
CA GLU A 126 -21.46 -9.62 30.79
C GLU A 126 -20.91 -8.42 30.02
N ALA A 127 -19.99 -8.65 29.07
CA ALA A 127 -19.47 -7.60 28.21
C ALA A 127 -20.57 -6.96 27.36
N VAL A 128 -21.41 -7.77 26.71
CA VAL A 128 -22.53 -7.28 25.88
C VAL A 128 -23.52 -6.47 26.72
N ARG A 129 -23.87 -6.91 27.93
CA ARG A 129 -24.74 -6.14 28.84
C ARG A 129 -24.14 -4.78 29.23
N LYS A 130 -22.82 -4.70 29.37
CA LYS A 130 -22.11 -3.46 29.74
C LYS A 130 -21.88 -2.53 28.55
N VAL A 131 -21.99 -3.02 27.31
CA VAL A 131 -21.84 -2.19 26.12
C VAL A 131 -23.12 -1.36 25.93
N PRO A 132 -23.04 -0.03 26.03
CA PRO A 132 -24.21 0.82 25.85
C PRO A 132 -24.63 0.80 24.38
N ASN A 133 -25.90 0.49 24.17
CA ASN A 133 -26.53 0.56 22.86
C ASN A 133 -26.50 2.02 22.36
N TRP A 134 -26.25 2.22 21.06
CA TRP A 134 -26.17 3.54 20.41
C TRP A 134 -25.08 4.52 20.90
N LYS A 135 -23.92 4.05 21.37
CA LYS A 135 -22.77 4.95 21.43
C LYS A 135 -22.34 5.38 20.02
N SER A 136 -21.89 6.62 19.91
CA SER A 136 -21.24 7.14 18.71
C SER A 136 -20.13 6.17 18.27
N PRO A 137 -20.00 5.94 16.96
CA PRO A 137 -19.03 4.98 16.44
C PRO A 137 -17.62 5.42 16.81
N GLY A 138 -16.73 4.45 17.05
CA GLY A 138 -15.31 4.71 17.32
C GLY A 138 -14.60 5.33 16.11
N LEU A 139 -13.27 5.48 16.20
CA LEU A 139 -12.44 5.94 15.08
C LEU A 139 -12.64 5.09 13.80
N GLU A 140 -13.02 3.83 13.98
CA GLU A 140 -13.37 2.87 12.92
C GLU A 140 -14.69 3.19 12.18
N GLY A 141 -15.56 4.06 12.71
CA GLY A 141 -16.86 4.38 12.10
C GLY A 141 -17.93 3.29 12.21
N LEU A 142 -17.63 2.17 12.88
CA LEU A 142 -18.58 1.10 13.15
C LEU A 142 -19.45 1.45 14.36
N HIS A 143 -20.77 1.41 14.17
CA HIS A 143 -21.74 1.52 15.25
C HIS A 143 -21.88 0.17 15.95
N HIS A 144 -21.83 0.17 17.29
CA HIS A 144 -22.20 -1.02 18.06
C HIS A 144 -23.69 -1.30 17.86
N TYR A 145 -24.02 -2.43 17.23
CA TYR A 145 -25.38 -2.96 17.18
C TYR A 145 -25.34 -4.40 17.66
N TRP A 146 -25.93 -4.64 18.82
CA TRP A 146 -26.23 -5.97 19.31
C TRP A 146 -27.73 -5.97 19.65
N LEU A 147 -28.48 -6.91 19.06
CA LEU A 147 -29.87 -7.24 19.45
C LEU A 147 -29.83 -8.20 20.62
#